data_AF-A0A929HYN8-F1
#
_entry.id   AF-A0A929HYN8-F1
#
_cell.length_a   1.000
_cell.length_b   1.000
_cell.length_c   1.000
_cell.angle_alpha   90.00
_cell.angle_beta   90.00
_cell.angle_gamma   90.00
#
_symmetry.space_group_name_H-M   'P 1'
#
loop_
_entity.id
_entity.type
_entity.pdbx_description
1 polymer ?
#
loop_
_entity_poly.entity_id
_entity_poly.type
_entity_poly.pdbx_seq_one_letter_code
_entity_poly.pdbx_strand_id
1 'polypeptide(L)' 'DGRTYALGSRTVCAVGIGESIAEAREISLDGIRNIDGALWNRGDIGAGYHIQRSVRRMRRGAVSGLEV' A
#
# COMPACT_ATOMS: atom_id res chain seq x y z
N ASP A 1 -26.52 -10.91 13.75
CA ASP A 1 -25.78 -11.36 14.95
C ASP A 1 -24.64 -10.42 15.35
N GLY A 2 -24.51 -9.22 14.74
CA GLY A 2 -23.48 -8.24 15.11
C GLY A 2 -22.07 -8.62 14.68
N ARG A 3 -21.91 -9.65 13.85
CA ARG A 3 -20.60 -10.12 13.37
C ARG A 3 -20.30 -9.64 11.96
N THR A 4 -19.02 -9.56 11.65
CA THR A 4 -18.50 -9.31 10.31
C THR A 4 -18.07 -10.61 9.67
N TYR A 5 -18.42 -10.81 8.40
CA TYR A 5 -18.15 -12.03 7.64
C TYR A 5 -17.37 -11.71 6.38
N ALA A 6 -16.35 -12.51 6.09
CA ALA A 6 -15.64 -12.47 4.82
C ALA A 6 -16.53 -13.03 3.71
N LEU A 7 -16.93 -12.20 2.75
CA LEU A 7 -17.78 -12.59 1.62
C LEU A 7 -16.98 -12.97 0.37
N GLY A 8 -15.67 -12.76 0.37
CA GLY A 8 -14.81 -13.07 -0.76
C GLY A 8 -13.33 -12.81 -0.50
N SER A 9 -12.49 -12.97 -1.51
CA SER A 9 -11.03 -12.89 -1.39
C SER A 9 -10.51 -11.52 -0.95
N ARG A 10 -11.21 -10.43 -1.29
CA ARG A 10 -10.88 -9.06 -0.90
C ARG A 10 -11.95 -8.56 0.08
N THR A 11 -11.77 -8.91 1.34
CA THR A 11 -12.80 -8.67 2.38
C THR A 11 -12.69 -7.28 3.00
N VAL A 12 -11.48 -6.79 3.29
CA VAL A 12 -11.27 -5.52 3.99
C VAL A 12 -10.11 -4.74 3.38
N CYS A 13 -10.16 -3.42 3.53
CA CYS A 13 -9.10 -2.51 3.16
C CYS A 13 -8.91 -1.49 4.29
N ALA A 14 -7.67 -1.31 4.76
CA ALA A 14 -7.29 -0.21 5.63
C ALA A 14 -6.60 0.87 4.80
N VAL A 15 -7.10 2.10 4.85
CA VAL A 15 -6.55 3.25 4.10
C VAL A 15 -6.02 4.27 5.11
N GLY A 16 -4.71 4.51 5.08
CA GLY A 16 -4.07 5.54 5.89
C GLY A 16 -4.00 6.85 5.13
N ILE A 17 -4.18 7.96 5.84
CA ILE A 17 -4.11 9.33 5.33
C ILE A 17 -3.03 10.04 6.12
N GLY A 18 -2.08 10.67 5.43
CA GLY A 18 -0.97 11.40 6.03
C GLY A 18 -0.36 12.37 5.02
N GLU A 19 0.52 13.25 5.48
CA GLU A 19 1.20 14.25 4.66
C GLU A 19 2.30 13.62 3.78
N SER A 20 2.71 12.39 4.12
CA SER A 20 3.66 11.60 3.34
C SER A 20 3.17 10.18 3.06
N ILE A 21 3.71 9.56 2.00
CA ILE A 21 3.44 8.15 1.69
C ILE A 21 3.92 7.24 2.84
N ALA A 22 4.99 7.60 3.54
CA ALA A 22 5.52 6.82 4.66
C ALA A 22 4.54 6.79 5.84
N GLU A 23 3.99 7.95 6.19
CA GLU A 23 2.98 8.09 7.25
C GLU A 23 1.67 7.40 6.88
N ALA A 24 1.14 7.65 5.68
CA ALA A 24 -0.07 6.97 5.17
C ALA A 24 0.10 5.43 5.14
N ARG A 25 1.31 4.96 4.82
CA ARG A 25 1.65 3.53 4.88
C ARG A 25 1.64 3.00 6.31
N GLU A 26 2.23 3.71 7.25
CA GLU A 26 2.25 3.29 8.66
C GLU A 26 0.84 3.15 9.22
N ILE A 27 -0.02 4.15 9.00
CA ILE A 27 -1.42 4.15 9.45
C ILE A 27 -2.20 2.99 8.81
N SER A 28 -2.04 2.75 7.50
CA SER A 28 -2.74 1.63 6.84
C SER A 28 -2.28 0.26 7.33
N LEU A 29 -0.98 0.09 7.58
CA LEU A 29 -0.42 -1.15 8.12
C LEU A 29 -0.82 -1.38 9.57
N ASP A 30 -0.90 -0.32 10.38
CA ASP A 30 -1.40 -0.43 11.75
C ASP A 30 -2.89 -0.82 11.75
N GLY A 31 -3.71 -0.17 10.92
CA GLY A 31 -5.13 -0.49 10.79
C GLY A 31 -5.39 -1.95 10.40
N ILE A 32 -4.67 -2.49 9.41
CA ILE A 32 -4.87 -3.88 8.97
C ILE A 32 -4.34 -4.92 9.99
N ARG A 33 -3.30 -4.58 10.79
CA ARG A 33 -2.76 -5.45 11.84
C ARG A 33 -3.70 -5.60 13.04
N ASN A 34 -4.54 -4.60 13.28
CA ASN A 34 -5.53 -4.62 14.36
C ASN A 34 -6.82 -5.36 13.99
N ILE A 35 -6.91 -5.93 12.78
CA ILE A 35 -8.05 -6.77 12.36
C ILE A 35 -7.66 -8.24 12.50
N ASP A 36 -8.40 -8.96 13.34
CA ASP A 36 -8.23 -10.40 13.56
C ASP A 36 -8.98 -11.25 12.52
N GLY A 37 -8.56 -12.52 12.37
CA GLY A 37 -9.18 -13.52 11.50
C GLY A 37 -8.25 -14.08 10.42
N ALA A 38 -8.80 -14.93 9.54
CA ALA A 38 -8.06 -15.59 8.46
C ALA A 38 -7.80 -14.65 7.25
N LEU A 39 -7.33 -13.43 7.54
CA LEU A 39 -7.02 -12.41 6.55
C LEU A 39 -5.51 -12.40 6.26
N TRP A 40 -5.16 -12.25 4.99
CA TRP A 40 -3.77 -12.10 4.56
C TRP A 40 -3.60 -10.80 3.76
N ASN A 41 -2.52 -10.06 4.02
CA ASN A 41 -2.20 -8.83 3.32
C ASN A 41 -0.70 -8.74 3.01
N ARG A 42 -0.35 -7.86 2.07
CA ARG A 42 1.03 -7.51 1.75
C ARG A 42 1.55 -6.41 2.68
N GLY A 43 2.63 -6.68 3.42
CA GLY A 43 3.28 -5.69 4.29
C GLY A 43 4.17 -4.67 3.56
N ASP A 44 4.40 -4.83 2.26
CA ASP A 44 5.31 -4.01 1.46
C ASP A 44 4.60 -2.99 0.55
N ILE A 45 3.29 -2.84 0.69
CA ILE A 45 2.54 -1.77 0.00
C ILE A 45 3.09 -0.41 0.44
N GLY A 46 3.36 0.46 -0.54
CA GLY A 46 3.96 1.78 -0.30
C GLY A 46 5.40 1.74 0.21
N ALA A 47 6.09 0.60 0.23
CA ALA A 47 7.45 0.53 0.75
C ALA A 47 8.41 1.41 -0.09
N GLY A 48 9.24 2.20 0.61
CA GLY A 48 10.12 3.19 -0.03
C GLY A 48 11.02 2.62 -1.12
N TYR A 49 11.53 1.39 -0.95
CA TYR A 49 12.38 0.75 -1.97
C TYR A 49 11.62 0.41 -3.27
N HIS A 50 10.33 0.05 -3.19
CA HIS A 50 9.49 -0.16 -4.37
C HIS A 50 9.23 1.16 -5.10
N ILE A 51 8.93 2.23 -4.35
CA ILE A 51 8.73 3.57 -4.89
C ILE A 51 10.01 4.05 -5.60
N GLN A 52 11.16 3.97 -4.93
CA GLN A 52 12.45 4.36 -5.52
C GLN A 52 12.78 3.52 -6.76
N ARG A 53 12.49 2.22 -6.75
CA ARG A 53 12.67 1.36 -7.93
C ARG A 53 11.80 1.81 -9.08
N SER A 54 10.54 2.16 -8.83
CA SER A 54 9.61 2.69 -9.83
C SER A 54 10.09 4.02 -10.38
N VAL A 55 10.48 4.98 -9.53
CA VAL A 55 11.05 6.27 -9.95
C VAL A 55 12.29 6.07 -10.82
N ARG A 56 13.21 5.17 -10.44
CA ARG A 56 14.39 4.85 -11.26
C ARG A 56 14.05 4.24 -12.60
N ARG A 57 12.99 3.42 -12.69
CA ARG A 57 12.53 2.84 -13.97
C ARG A 57 11.88 3.91 -14.84
N MET A 58 11.03 4.75 -14.25
CA MET A 58 10.41 5.87 -14.93
C MET A 58 11.48 6.80 -15.49
N ARG A 59 12.46 7.21 -14.69
CA ARG A 59 13.60 8.00 -15.20
C ARG A 59 14.34 7.29 -16.35
N ARG A 60 14.67 6.01 -16.20
CA ARG A 60 15.35 5.25 -17.27
C ARG A 60 14.53 5.09 -18.56
N GLY A 61 13.21 4.98 -18.46
CA GLY A 61 12.30 4.83 -19.60
C GLY A 61 11.70 6.12 -20.14
N ALA A 62 11.79 7.23 -19.39
CA ALA A 62 11.19 8.52 -19.71
C ALA A 62 12.22 9.58 -20.17
N VAL A 63 13.53 9.28 -20.16
CA VAL A 63 14.57 10.15 -20.73
C VAL A 63 15.28 9.53 -21.94
N SER A 64 14.58 8.72 -22.75
CA SER A 64 15.00 8.47 -24.13
C SER A 64 14.27 9.38 -25.14
N GLY A 65 13.60 10.44 -24.66
CA GLY A 65 12.83 11.33 -25.54
C GLY A 65 12.28 12.64 -24.95
N LEU A 66 12.60 13.01 -23.69
CA LEU A 66 12.27 14.35 -23.18
C LEU A 66 13.49 14.96 -22.50
N GLU A 67 14.10 15.95 -23.15
CA GLU A 67 14.88 16.98 -22.46
C GLU A 67 13.89 17.90 -21.75
N VAL A 68 13.77 17.80 -20.41
CA VAL A 68 13.54 18.91 -19.47
C VAL A 68 13.97 18.49 -18.07
#